data_AF-A0AAN7SHS6-F1
#
_entry.id   AF-A0AAN7SHS6-F1
#
_cell.length_a   1.000
_cell.length_b   1.000
_cell.length_c   1.000
_cell.angle_alpha   90.00
_cell.angle_beta   90.00
_cell.angle_gamma   90.00
#
_symmetry.space_group_name_H-M   'P 1'
#
loop_
_entity.id
_entity.type
_entity.pdbx_description
1 polymer ?
#
loop_
_entity_poly.entity_id
_entity_poly.type
_entity_poly.pdbx_seq_one_letter_code
_entity_poly.pdbx_strand_id
1 'polypeptide(L)' 'MWLARLRRSALQFTENNSDSNEEEAAVEDEIPPSNQDEPREAAVCMICQTDAPTTVLLPCKHFGLCDECCLTRQKSSLF' A
#
# COMPACT_ATOMS: atom_id res chain seq x y z
N MET A 1 -1.41 -33.10 13.61
CA MET A 1 -0.02 -33.58 13.47
C MET A 1 0.44 -33.37 12.02
N TRP A 2 1.02 -32.21 11.70
CA TRP A 2 1.64 -31.96 10.40
C TRP A 2 3.07 -31.48 10.67
N LEU A 3 4.02 -32.41 10.53
CA LEU A 3 5.47 -32.17 10.64
C LEU A 3 5.95 -31.50 9.35
N ALA A 4 6.34 -30.24 9.43
CA ALA A 4 7.06 -29.58 8.34
C ALA A 4 8.52 -30.07 8.33
N ARG A 5 8.80 -30.91 7.35
CA ARG A 5 10.11 -31.52 7.08
C ARG A 5 11.03 -30.50 6.41
N LEU A 6 12.07 -30.08 7.14
CA LEU A 6 13.17 -29.26 6.64
C LEU A 6 13.81 -29.89 5.38
N ARG A 7 14.08 -29.05 4.38
CA ARG A 7 15.19 -29.23 3.43
C ARG A 7 15.99 -27.93 3.35
N ARG A 8 16.99 -27.82 4.22
CA ARG A 8 18.14 -26.92 4.03
C ARG A 8 19.18 -27.68 3.21
N SER A 9 19.61 -27.06 2.13
CA SER A 9 20.87 -27.37 1.45
C SER A 9 21.53 -26.00 1.24
N ALA A 10 22.33 -25.55 2.19
CA ALA A 10 23.77 -25.80 2.28
C ALA A 10 24.51 -25.27 1.04
N LEU A 11 24.98 -24.02 1.12
CA LEU A 11 26.30 -23.62 0.63
C LEU A 11 26.74 -22.41 1.48
N GLN A 12 27.58 -22.72 2.46
CA GLN A 12 28.46 -21.79 3.13
C GLN A 12 29.66 -21.57 2.20
N PHE A 13 30.03 -20.32 1.96
CA PHE A 13 31.43 -19.99 1.73
C PHE A 13 31.73 -18.67 2.45
N THR A 14 32.68 -18.79 3.37
CA THR A 14 33.33 -17.79 4.21
C THR A 14 34.17 -16.86 3.30
N GLU A 15 34.67 -15.67 3.63
CA GLU A 15 35.28 -15.10 4.84
C GLU A 15 35.26 -13.57 4.65
N ASN A 16 35.00 -12.81 5.71
CA ASN A 16 35.96 -11.80 6.16
C ASN A 16 35.55 -11.30 7.54
N ASN A 17 36.36 -11.76 8.50
CA ASN A 17 36.52 -11.20 9.81
C ASN A 17 37.08 -9.77 9.69
N SER A 18 36.33 -8.78 10.13
CA SER A 18 36.88 -7.49 10.53
C SER A 18 36.28 -7.13 11.87
N ASP A 19 36.93 -7.63 12.90
CA ASP A 19 36.82 -7.28 14.30
C ASP A 19 37.06 -5.77 14.46
N SER A 20 36.03 -5.03 14.85
CA SER A 20 36.14 -3.70 15.45
C SER A 20 34.92 -3.52 16.35
N ASN A 21 35.08 -4.04 17.56
CA ASN A 21 34.28 -3.75 18.73
C ASN A 21 34.43 -2.27 19.09
N GLU A 22 33.32 -1.51 19.05
CA GLU A 22 33.18 -0.23 19.77
C GLU A 22 31.68 0.15 19.83
N GLU A 23 31.11 -0.12 21.01
CA GLU A 23 30.05 0.61 21.71
C GLU A 23 28.68 0.84 21.04
N GLU A 24 27.73 0.13 21.65
CA GLU A 24 26.30 0.40 21.81
C GLU A 24 25.89 1.88 21.65
N ALA A 25 25.16 2.15 20.58
CA ALA A 25 24.02 3.04 20.63
C ALA A 25 22.88 2.31 19.91
N ALA A 26 22.13 1.50 20.65
CA ALA A 26 20.81 1.09 20.26
C ALA A 26 19.96 2.36 20.14
N VAL A 27 19.97 2.98 18.95
CA VAL A 27 18.86 3.83 18.55
C VAL A 27 17.73 2.84 18.30
N GLU A 28 16.99 2.55 19.35
CA GLU A 28 15.62 2.09 19.25
C GLU A 28 14.88 3.20 18.49
N ASP A 29 14.95 3.12 17.15
CA ASP A 29 14.00 3.78 16.27
C ASP A 29 12.68 3.06 16.54
N GLU A 30 12.04 3.45 17.64
CA GLU A 30 10.65 3.15 17.89
C GLU A 30 9.89 3.79 16.74
N ILE A 31 9.69 3.03 15.66
CA ILE A 31 8.72 3.35 14.63
C ILE A 31 7.43 3.58 15.40
N PRO A 32 6.95 4.84 15.52
CA PRO A 32 5.75 5.09 16.30
C PRO A 32 4.65 4.22 15.69
N PRO A 33 3.84 3.51 16.50
CA PRO A 33 2.67 2.84 15.97
C PRO A 33 1.84 3.94 15.31
N SER A 34 1.86 3.95 13.98
CA SER A 34 1.14 4.90 13.19
C SER A 34 -0.34 4.64 13.44
N ASN A 35 -0.91 5.35 14.43
CA ASN A 35 -2.33 5.42 14.76
C ASN A 35 -3.09 6.04 13.57
N GLN A 36 -3.13 5.35 12.44
CA GLN A 36 -3.91 5.71 11.26
C GLN A 36 -5.30 5.06 11.32
N ASP A 37 -5.86 4.91 12.52
CA ASP A 37 -7.29 4.70 12.74
C ASP A 37 -8.06 6.03 12.75
N GLU A 38 -7.51 7.08 12.11
CA GLU A 38 -8.34 8.19 11.68
C GLU A 38 -9.33 7.63 10.65
N PRO A 39 -10.65 7.87 10.81
CA PRO A 39 -11.62 7.45 9.83
C PRO A 39 -11.28 8.15 8.52
N ARG A 40 -10.62 7.43 7.59
CA ARG A 40 -10.43 7.92 6.23
C ARG A 40 -11.80 8.28 5.73
N GLU A 41 -12.03 9.58 5.57
CA GLU A 41 -13.29 10.11 5.07
C GLU A 41 -13.69 9.30 3.83
N ALA A 42 -14.89 8.73 3.86
CA ALA A 42 -15.36 7.89 2.77
C ALA A 42 -15.28 8.73 1.48
N ALA A 43 -14.45 8.29 0.53
CA ALA A 43 -14.32 9.00 -0.73
C ALA A 43 -15.68 9.06 -1.42
N VAL A 44 -16.11 10.27 -1.81
CA VAL A 44 -17.34 10.51 -2.57
C VAL A 44 -17.00 10.89 -4.02
N CYS A 45 -17.96 10.72 -4.93
CA CYS A 45 -17.84 11.13 -6.32
C CYS A 45 -17.43 12.61 -6.41
N MET A 46 -16.35 12.92 -7.13
CA MET A 46 -15.82 14.29 -7.25
C MET A 46 -16.75 15.26 -8.02
N ILE A 47 -17.82 14.76 -8.63
CA ILE A 47 -18.78 15.55 -9.41
C ILE A 47 -20.04 15.84 -8.62
N CYS A 48 -20.75 14.82 -8.14
CA CYS A 48 -21.99 15.00 -7.38
C CYS A 48 -21.78 15.14 -5.87
N GLN A 49 -20.61 14.74 -5.34
CA GLN A 49 -20.26 14.78 -3.91
C GLN A 49 -21.28 14.10 -3.00
N THR A 50 -22.10 13.20 -3.56
CA THR A 50 -23.23 12.56 -2.88
C THR A 50 -23.04 11.04 -2.86
N ASP A 51 -22.78 10.44 -4.03
CA ASP A 51 -22.64 8.99 -4.17
C ASP A 51 -21.18 8.54 -4.02
N ALA A 52 -21.01 7.27 -3.64
CA ALA A 52 -19.69 6.64 -3.65
C ALA A 52 -19.15 6.50 -5.08
N PRO A 53 -17.83 6.69 -5.29
CA PRO A 53 -17.23 6.49 -6.59
C PRO A 53 -17.14 5.00 -6.92
N THR A 54 -17.75 4.60 -8.03
CA THR A 54 -17.78 3.21 -8.52
C THR A 54 -16.87 2.98 -9.72
N THR A 55 -16.42 4.06 -10.36
CA THR A 55 -15.63 4.00 -11.58
C THR A 55 -14.16 4.33 -11.35
N VAL A 56 -13.29 3.62 -12.07
CA VAL A 56 -11.84 3.79 -12.03
C VAL A 56 -11.39 4.70 -13.18
N LEU A 57 -10.68 5.78 -12.84
CA LEU A 57 -10.12 6.73 -13.80
C LEU A 57 -8.80 6.20 -14.38
N LEU A 58 -8.68 6.14 -15.71
CA LEU A 58 -7.43 5.80 -16.38
C LEU A 58 -6.69 7.08 -16.83
N PRO A 59 -5.35 7.10 -16.79
CA PRO A 59 -4.44 6.00 -16.45
C PRO A 59 -4.12 5.85 -14.95
N CYS A 60 -4.54 6.79 -14.11
CA CYS A 60 -4.09 6.89 -12.71
C CYS A 60 -4.68 5.83 -11.75
N LYS A 61 -5.70 5.07 -12.19
CA LYS A 61 -6.38 3.98 -11.47
C LYS A 61 -7.06 4.39 -10.15
N HIS A 62 -7.42 5.65 -9.98
CA HIS A 62 -8.17 6.12 -8.81
C HIS A 62 -9.68 5.96 -8.98
N PHE A 63 -10.39 5.70 -7.88
CA PHE A 63 -11.85 5.79 -7.83
C PHE A 63 -12.27 7.26 -7.68
N GLY A 64 -12.94 7.81 -8.69
CA GLY A 64 -13.24 9.24 -8.73
C GLY A 64 -14.70 9.60 -8.99
N LEU A 65 -15.44 8.78 -9.74
CA LEU A 65 -16.80 9.12 -10.18
C LEU A 65 -17.78 8.00 -9.88
N CYS A 66 -19.05 8.36 -9.61
CA CYS A 66 -20.17 7.43 -9.69
C CYS A 66 -20.54 7.16 -11.16
N ASP A 67 -21.26 6.06 -11.40
CA ASP A 67 -21.64 5.61 -12.75
C ASP A 67 -22.44 6.66 -13.53
N GLU A 68 -23.38 7.36 -12.87
CA GLU A 68 -24.21 8.38 -13.52
C GLU A 68 -23.40 9.57 -14.02
N CYS A 69 -22.49 10.07 -13.18
CA CYS A 69 -21.60 11.18 -13.52
C CYS A 69 -20.61 10.78 -14.63
N CYS A 70 -20.12 9.54 -14.59
CA CYS A 70 -19.23 9.00 -15.62
C CYS A 70 -19.94 8.93 -16.99
N LEU A 71 -21.13 8.33 -17.04
CA LEU A 71 -21.93 8.18 -18.27
C LEU A 71 -22.32 9.53 -18.87
N THR A 72 -22.71 10.49 -18.04
CA THR A 72 -23.11 11.83 -18.51
C THR A 72 -21.95 12.55 -19.19
N ARG A 73 -20.75 12.47 -18.61
CA ARG A 73 -19.54 13.09 -19.17
C ARG A 73 -19.04 12.40 -20.43
N GLN A 74 -19.12 11.08 -20.51
CA GLN A 74 -18.75 10.34 -21.73
C GLN A 74 -19.68 10.67 -22.90
N LYS A 75 -20.97 10.92 -22.65
CA LYS A 75 -21.91 11.34 -23.70
C LYS A 75 -21.58 12.73 -24.25
N SER A 76 -21.12 13.65 -23.39
CA SER A 76 -20.75 15.00 -23.82
C SER A 76 -19.46 15.08 -24.65
N SER A 77 -18.62 14.05 -24.64
CA SER A 77 -17.37 14.04 -25.42
C SER A 77 -17.52 13.48 -26.83
N LEU A 78 -18.72 13.10 -27.26
CA LEU A 78 -19.01 12.54 -28.59
C LEU A 78 -19.57 13.58 -29.59
N PHE A 79 -19.45 14.87 -29.28
CA PHE A 79 -19.86 15.98 -30.15
C PHE A 79 -18.69 16.93 -30.43
#